data_AF-A0A6L3XAT1-F1
#
_entry.id   AF-A0A6L3XAT1-F1
#
_cell.length_a   1.000
_cell.length_b   1.000
_cell.length_c   1.000
_cell.angle_alpha   90.00
_cell.angle_beta   90.00
_cell.angle_gamma   90.00
#
_symmetry.space_group_name_H-M   'P 1'
#
loop_
_entity.id
_entity.type
_entity.pdbx_description
1 polymer ?
#
loop_
_entity_poly.entity_id
_entity_poly.type
_entity_poly.pdbx_seq_one_letter_code
_entity_poly.pdbx_strand_id
1 'polypeptide(L)'
;MLILLGYLVVLGTVFGGYMMTGGHLGALYQPAELVIIGGAGVGAFIVGNNGKSIKGTLKAIPLLFRRSKYTKSMYMDLLALLYRLMAKSRQQGMFSLERDIENPKESAIFASYPRI
;
A
#
# COMPACT_ATOMS: atom_id res chain seq x y z
N MET A 1 6.96 -5.67 -7.48
CA MET A 1 7.57 -4.91 -6.37
C MET A 1 8.75 -5.70 -5.86
N LEU A 2 9.92 -5.07 -5.76
CA LEU A 2 11.17 -5.69 -5.30
C LEU A 2 11.21 -5.93 -3.79
N ILE A 3 10.09 -5.78 -3.06
CA ILE A 3 10.05 -5.88 -1.59
C ILE A 3 10.50 -7.26 -1.11
N LEU A 4 9.97 -8.34 -1.71
CA LEU A 4 10.38 -9.70 -1.38
C LEU A 4 11.86 -9.94 -1.67
N LEU A 5 12.36 -9.43 -2.80
CA LEU A 5 13.77 -9.51 -3.15
C LEU A 5 14.62 -8.72 -2.14
N GLY A 6 14.18 -7.54 -1.74
CA GLY A 6 14.83 -6.72 -0.72
C GLY A 6 14.91 -7.43 0.63
N TYR A 7 13.82 -8.06 1.08
CA TYR A 7 13.85 -8.86 2.31
C TYR A 7 14.81 -10.05 2.20
N LEU A 8 14.87 -10.74 1.06
CA LEU A 8 15.83 -11.83 0.85
C LEU A 8 17.27 -11.33 0.88
N VAL A 9 17.55 -10.18 0.28
CA VAL A 9 18.87 -9.56 0.34
C VAL A 9 19.24 -9.18 1.77
N VAL A 10 18.34 -8.53 2.52
CA VAL A 10 18.58 -8.15 3.92
C VAL A 10 18.85 -9.37 4.80
N LEU A 11 17.99 -10.39 4.73
CA LEU A 11 18.18 -11.61 5.52
C LEU A 11 19.48 -12.32 5.12
N GLY A 12 19.75 -12.41 3.81
CA GLY A 12 20.95 -13.03 3.27
C GLY A 12 22.23 -12.32 3.70
N THR A 13 22.28 -10.99 3.68
CA THR A 13 23.48 -10.24 4.09
C THR A 13 23.66 -10.25 5.61
N VAL A 14 22.59 -10.12 6.40
CA VAL A 14 22.67 -10.12 7.87
C VAL A 14 23.08 -11.50 8.40
N PHE A 15 22.37 -12.56 8.02
CA PHE A 15 22.71 -13.90 8.47
C PHE A 15 23.98 -14.43 7.82
N GLY A 16 24.16 -14.18 6.52
CA GLY A 16 25.37 -14.57 5.80
C GLY A 16 26.62 -13.91 6.39
N GLY A 17 26.59 -12.60 6.64
CA GLY A 17 27.70 -11.89 7.28
C GLY A 17 28.02 -12.41 8.68
N TYR A 18 26.99 -12.66 9.51
CA TYR A 18 27.17 -13.20 10.87
C TYR A 18 27.76 -14.62 10.87
N MET A 19 27.33 -15.46 9.94
CA MET A 19 27.90 -16.81 9.78
C MET A 19 29.34 -16.76 9.25
N MET A 20 29.66 -15.84 8.33
CA MET A 20 31.03 -15.66 7.82
C MET A 20 32.02 -15.26 8.93
N THR A 21 31.54 -14.54 9.95
CA THR A 21 32.37 -14.21 11.14
C THR A 21 32.49 -15.36 12.16
N GLY A 22 31.97 -16.56 11.84
CA GLY A 22 31.97 -17.72 12.74
C GLY A 22 30.87 -17.69 13.81
N GLY A 23 29.87 -16.81 13.65
CA GLY A 23 28.74 -16.67 14.57
C GLY A 23 27.78 -17.86 14.48
N HIS A 24 27.38 -18.40 15.64
CA HIS A 24 26.38 -19.46 15.70
C HIS A 24 24.98 -18.83 15.71
N LEU A 25 24.14 -19.15 14.72
CA LEU A 25 22.80 -18.56 14.59
C LEU A 25 21.92 -18.75 15.84
N GLY A 26 22.14 -19.81 16.62
CA GLY A 26 21.44 -20.02 17.90
C GLY A 26 21.73 -18.94 18.94
N ALA A 27 22.89 -18.27 18.89
CA ALA A 27 23.24 -17.18 19.79
C ALA A 27 22.47 -15.88 19.50
N LEU A 28 21.88 -15.75 18.30
CA LEU A 28 21.00 -14.62 17.94
C LEU A 28 19.60 -14.76 18.56
N TYR A 29 19.22 -15.96 18.98
CA TYR A 29 17.92 -16.20 19.59
C TYR A 29 18.00 -15.97 21.10
N GLN A 30 17.98 -14.69 21.50
CA GLN A 30 17.96 -14.27 22.89
C GLN A 30 16.62 -13.61 23.23
N PRO A 31 15.71 -14.31 23.94
CA PRO A 31 14.41 -13.74 24.30
C PRO A 31 14.51 -12.45 25.13
N ALA A 32 15.55 -12.35 25.97
CA ALA A 32 15.80 -11.14 26.77
C ALA A 32 16.11 -9.92 25.88
N GLU A 33 16.96 -10.07 24.86
CA GLU A 33 17.28 -8.98 23.94
C GLU A 33 16.05 -8.54 23.12
N LEU A 34 15.18 -9.48 22.74
CA LEU A 34 13.92 -9.12 22.06
C LEU A 34 13.03 -8.25 22.93
N VAL A 35 12.96 -8.52 24.24
CA VAL A 35 12.19 -7.69 25.19
C VAL A 35 12.87 -6.34 25.41
N ILE A 36 14.19 -6.31 25.55
CA ILE A 36 14.94 -5.06 25.78
C ILE A 36 14.84 -4.16 24.55
N ILE A 37 15.22 -4.65 23.37
CA ILE A 37 15.26 -3.88 22.12
C ILE A 37 13.84 -3.58 21.64
N GLY A 38 12.97 -4.59 21.60
CA GLY A 38 11.58 -4.44 21.17
C GLY A 38 10.79 -3.55 22.13
N GLY A 39 10.93 -3.77 23.43
CA GLY A 39 10.29 -2.95 24.47
C GLY A 39 10.79 -1.51 24.47
N ALA A 40 12.10 -1.28 24.33
CA ALA A 40 12.66 0.06 24.19
C ALA A 40 12.17 0.76 22.91
N GLY A 41 12.11 0.05 21.79
CA GLY A 41 11.59 0.58 20.53
C GLY A 41 10.12 0.98 20.61
N VAL A 42 9.28 0.13 21.19
CA VAL A 42 7.85 0.44 21.41
C VAL A 42 7.70 1.59 22.41
N GLY A 43 8.48 1.59 23.49
CA GLY A 43 8.48 2.67 24.48
C GLY A 43 8.89 4.02 23.88
N ALA A 44 9.98 4.05 23.12
CA ALA A 44 10.43 5.24 22.40
C ALA A 44 9.40 5.73 21.38
N PHE A 45 8.72 4.80 20.68
CA PHE A 45 7.63 5.15 19.77
C PHE A 45 6.47 5.82 20.51
N ILE A 46 6.09 5.33 21.69
CA ILE A 46 5.03 5.93 22.50
C ILE A 46 5.44 7.32 23.00
N VAL A 47 6.67 7.47 23.50
CA VAL A 47 7.18 8.77 24.00
C VAL A 47 7.29 9.80 22.87
N GLY A 48 7.72 9.38 21.68
CA GLY A 48 7.95 10.27 20.54
C GLY A 48 6.70 10.64 19.73
N ASN A 49 5.52 10.08 20.03
CA ASN A 49 4.31 10.28 19.25
C ASN A 49 3.12 10.68 20.10
N ASN A 50 2.19 11.45 19.51
CA ASN A 50 0.90 11.72 20.14
C ASN A 50 -0.08 10.56 19.92
N GLY A 51 -1.14 10.49 20.74
CA GLY A 51 -2.13 9.42 20.67
C GLY A 51 -2.86 9.29 19.32
N LYS A 52 -2.99 10.38 18.54
CA LYS A 52 -3.57 10.34 17.19
C LYS A 52 -2.64 9.63 16.22
N SER A 53 -1.34 9.95 16.24
CA SER A 53 -0.32 9.30 15.42
C SER A 53 -0.20 7.81 15.73
N ILE A 54 -0.16 7.43 17.02
CA ILE A 54 -0.11 6.02 17.44
C ILE A 54 -1.30 5.23 16.87
N LYS A 55 -2.52 5.77 17.04
CA LYS A 55 -3.74 5.13 16.52
C LYS A 55 -3.76 5.07 14.99
N GLY A 56 -3.22 6.09 14.32
CA GLY A 56 -3.06 6.12 12.86
C GLY A 56 -2.13 5.01 12.36
N THR A 57 -0.95 4.90 12.97
CA THR A 57 0.03 3.85 12.64
C THR A 57 -0.53 2.46 12.85
N LEU A 58 -1.19 2.19 13.98
CA LEU A 58 -1.81 0.89 14.25
C LEU A 58 -2.89 0.51 13.22
N LYS A 59 -3.67 1.48 12.72
CA LYS A 59 -4.65 1.26 11.64
C LYS A 59 -3.98 1.02 10.27
N ALA A 60 -2.79 1.59 10.05
CA ALA A 60 -2.05 1.48 8.80
C ALA A 60 -1.31 0.13 8.66
N ILE A 61 -0.82 -0.46 9.76
CA ILE A 61 -0.13 -1.77 9.74
C ILE A 61 -0.86 -2.85 8.94
N PRO A 62 -2.15 -3.15 9.17
CA PRO A 62 -2.86 -4.18 8.41
C PRO A 62 -3.07 -3.80 6.93
N LEU A 63 -3.03 -2.51 6.58
CA LEU A 63 -3.12 -2.06 5.18
C LEU A 63 -1.83 -2.34 4.40
N LEU A 64 -0.67 -2.40 5.06
CA LEU A 64 0.63 -2.69 4.41
C LEU A 64 0.69 -4.13 3.88
N PHE A 65 0.00 -5.07 4.53
CA PHE A 65 -0.09 -6.46 4.10
C PHE A 65 -1.17 -6.69 3.03
N ARG A 66 -2.04 -5.70 2.78
CA ARG A 66 -3.07 -5.82 1.74
C ARG A 66 -2.47 -5.47 0.37
N ARG A 67 -2.83 -6.26 -0.63
CA ARG A 67 -2.50 -5.97 -2.03
C ARG A 67 -3.11 -4.62 -2.42
N SER A 68 -2.34 -3.79 -3.13
CA SER A 68 -2.83 -2.51 -3.65
C SER A 68 -4.15 -2.71 -4.40
N LYS A 69 -5.18 -1.95 -4.02
CA LYS A 69 -6.44 -1.86 -4.77
C LYS A 69 -6.19 -1.30 -6.18
N TYR A 70 -5.17 -0.47 -6.32
CA TYR A 70 -4.73 0.11 -7.58
C TYR A 70 -3.92 -0.91 -8.36
N THR A 71 -4.58 -1.51 -9.34
CA THR A 71 -4.02 -2.47 -10.29
C THR A 71 -3.84 -1.81 -11.65
N LYS A 72 -2.97 -2.36 -12.50
CA LYS A 72 -2.82 -1.89 -13.88
C LYS A 72 -4.18 -1.85 -14.60
N SER A 73 -5.03 -2.85 -14.41
CA SER A 73 -6.37 -2.89 -15.00
C SER A 73 -7.26 -1.75 -14.51
N MET A 74 -7.24 -1.42 -13.21
CA MET A 74 -7.99 -0.27 -12.68
C MET A 74 -7.51 1.06 -13.27
N TYR A 75 -6.20 1.24 -13.44
CA TYR A 75 -5.66 2.42 -14.10
C TYR A 75 -6.05 2.49 -15.59
N MET A 76 -6.01 1.37 -16.30
CA MET A 76 -6.42 1.32 -17.70
C MET A 76 -7.91 1.64 -17.86
N ASP A 77 -8.76 1.09 -16.99
CA ASP A 77 -10.20 1.41 -16.98
C ASP A 77 -10.43 2.89 -16.70
N LEU A 78 -9.68 3.48 -15.76
CA LEU A 78 -9.84 4.88 -15.40
C LEU A 78 -9.47 5.79 -16.57
N LEU A 79 -8.35 5.50 -17.23
CA LEU A 79 -7.93 6.24 -18.42
C LEU A 79 -8.93 6.09 -19.57
N ALA A 80 -9.49 4.88 -19.77
CA ALA A 80 -10.48 4.62 -20.79
C ALA A 80 -11.83 5.31 -20.49
N LEU A 81 -12.25 5.35 -19.22
CA LEU A 81 -13.41 6.10 -18.76
C LEU A 81 -13.23 7.60 -19.03
N LEU A 82 -12.10 8.18 -18.60
CA LEU A 82 -11.78 9.59 -18.85
C LEU A 82 -11.75 9.91 -20.34
N TYR A 83 -11.16 9.03 -21.17
CA TYR A 83 -11.17 9.20 -22.62
C TYR A 83 -12.59 9.23 -23.18
N ARG A 84 -13.47 8.32 -22.76
CA ARG A 84 -14.87 8.28 -23.22
C ARG A 84 -15.64 9.53 -22.80
N LEU A 85 -15.45 10.02 -21.58
CA LEU A 85 -16.06 11.26 -21.10
C LEU A 85 -15.61 12.47 -21.94
N MET A 86 -14.29 12.59 -22.18
CA MET A 86 -13.74 13.67 -22.99
C MET A 86 -14.18 13.58 -24.46
N ALA A 87 -14.23 12.37 -25.03
CA ALA A 87 -14.69 12.14 -26.41
C ALA A 87 -16.18 12.52 -26.56
N LYS A 88 -17.02 12.15 -25.59
CA LYS A 88 -18.45 12.53 -25.58
C LYS A 88 -18.61 14.05 -25.44
N SER A 89 -17.88 14.69 -24.54
CA SER A 89 -17.88 16.15 -24.38
C SER A 89 -17.51 16.87 -25.68
N ARG A 90 -16.50 16.38 -26.41
CA ARG A 90 -16.09 16.94 -27.70
C ARG A 90 -17.12 16.76 -28.81
N GLN A 91 -17.83 15.63 -28.85
CA GLN A 91 -18.78 15.31 -29.92
C GLN A 91 -20.18 15.86 -29.67
N GLN A 92 -20.64 15.82 -28.42
CA GLN A 92 -22.03 16.08 -28.03
C GLN A 92 -22.18 17.32 -27.13
N GLY A 93 -21.07 18.00 -26.81
CA GLY A 93 -21.05 19.19 -25.96
C GLY A 93 -21.07 18.87 -24.47
N MET A 94 -20.66 19.85 -23.65
CA MET A 94 -20.46 19.68 -22.20
C MET A 94 -21.74 19.30 -21.44
N PHE A 95 -22.90 19.82 -21.87
CA PHE A 95 -24.21 19.51 -21.27
C PHE A 95 -24.57 18.02 -21.33
N SER A 96 -24.11 17.30 -22.35
CA SER A 96 -24.35 15.86 -22.47
C SER A 96 -23.61 15.04 -21.40
N LEU A 97 -22.55 15.61 -20.82
CA LEU A 97 -21.70 15.00 -19.81
C LEU A 97 -22.27 15.20 -18.40
N GLU A 98 -22.92 16.34 -18.14
CA GLU A 98 -23.52 16.65 -16.84
C GLU A 98 -24.53 15.57 -16.41
N ARG A 99 -25.37 15.09 -17.35
CA ARG A 99 -26.28 13.97 -17.09
C ARG A 99 -25.59 12.68 -16.65
N ASP A 100 -24.43 12.36 -17.25
CA ASP A 100 -23.67 11.16 -16.89
C ASP A 100 -22.96 11.32 -15.53
N ILE A 101 -22.55 12.55 -15.19
CA ILE A 101 -21.82 12.85 -13.95
C ILE A 101 -22.78 12.98 -12.76
N GLU A 102 -23.96 13.57 -12.96
CA GLU A 102 -24.99 13.71 -11.90
C GLU A 102 -25.63 12.36 -11.58
N ASN A 103 -25.86 11.51 -12.60
CA ASN A 103 -26.46 10.18 -12.44
C ASN A 103 -25.54 9.07 -12.97
N PRO A 104 -24.38 8.82 -12.33
CA PRO A 104 -23.40 7.84 -12.82
C PRO A 104 -23.95 6.40 -12.82
N LYS A 105 -24.95 6.10 -11.97
CA LYS A 105 -25.60 4.78 -11.93
C LYS A 105 -26.47 4.48 -13.16
N GLU A 106 -26.97 5.50 -13.83
CA GLU A 106 -27.80 5.38 -15.03
C GLU A 106 -27.00 5.60 -16.32
N SER A 107 -25.73 6.01 -16.19
CA SER A 107 -24.86 6.25 -17.33
C SER A 107 -24.32 4.96 -17.93
N ALA A 108 -24.56 4.75 -19.23
CA ALA A 108 -23.98 3.65 -19.98
C ALA A 108 -22.43 3.70 -20.04
N ILE A 109 -21.84 4.90 -19.90
CA ILE A 109 -20.38 5.09 -19.87
C ILE A 109 -19.82 4.50 -18.56
N PHE A 110 -20.38 4.87 -17.41
CA PHE A 110 -19.95 4.36 -16.11
C PHE A 110 -20.30 2.89 -15.90
N ALA A 111 -21.44 2.42 -16.42
CA ALA A 111 -21.83 1.00 -16.38
C ALA A 111 -20.81 0.08 -17.10
N SER A 112 -20.07 0.61 -18.08
CA SER A 112 -19.01 -0.12 -18.78
C SER A 112 -17.74 -0.33 -17.94
N TYR A 113 -17.59 0.37 -16.80
CA TYR A 113 -16.41 0.30 -15.93
C TYR A 113 -16.79 0.00 -14.47
N PRO A 114 -17.35 -1.18 -14.16
CA PRO A 114 -17.85 -1.55 -12.82
C PRO A 114 -16.76 -1.67 -11.74
N ARG A 115 -15.49 -1.55 -12.11
CA ARG A 115 -14.32 -1.59 -11.21
C ARG A 115 -13.97 -0.22 -10.63
N ILE A 116 -14.61 0.85 -11.13
CA ILE A 116 -14.46 2.26 -10.72
C ILE A 116 -15.74 2.67 -10.02
#